data_AF-A0A7C9IP86-F1
#
_entry.id   AF-A0A7C9IP86-F1
#
_cell.length_a   1.000
_cell.length_b   1.000
_cell.length_c   1.000
_cell.angle_alpha   90.00
_cell.angle_beta   90.00
_cell.angle_gamma   90.00
#
_symmetry.space_group_name_H-M   'P 1'
#
loop_
_entity.id
_entity.type
_entity.pdbx_description
1 polymer ?
#
loop_
_entity_poly.entity_id
_entity_poly.type
_entity_poly.pdbx_seq_one_letter_code
_entity_poly.pdbx_strand_id
1 'polypeptide(L)'
;MKYCPNCGAELAPDDKFCTKCGYTIPEAKQAGTQTTARTNATQVTQSSQESATVTAVQNYATNYFSWFATALRHPFKTDTEAPKYFGLISFLAIIILNGLSFNEITERLQKLAPKDVLNEIGIHDTTVSFWMSFILIGLAFYAAYLGVSYCFSHFASHNFDVTFLDYLNRVGQYTAIIVILAIIQFVDSFMVTLTNGVTFYFLVWALQCVILLAGCILSIAPQQGAQPALDPAYSTILAMVIIDVLVFIVVDISAQALIANIMHQIQQLTSNSLF
;
A
#
# COMPACT_ATOMS: atom_id res chain seq x y z
N MET A 1 32.01 45.77 -10.86
CA MET A 1 32.10 44.44 -10.20
C MET A 1 30.74 43.77 -10.37
N LYS A 2 30.70 42.52 -10.85
CA LYS A 2 29.43 41.79 -11.09
C LYS A 2 29.19 40.86 -9.90
N TYR A 3 27.93 40.68 -9.51
CA TYR A 3 27.54 39.76 -8.43
C TYR A 3 26.65 38.65 -8.99
N CYS A 4 26.79 37.46 -8.43
CA CYS A 4 25.98 36.30 -8.79
C CYS A 4 24.51 36.57 -8.44
N PRO A 5 23.57 36.45 -9.39
CA PRO A 5 22.15 36.71 -9.12
C PRO A 5 21.53 35.66 -8.18
N ASN A 6 22.16 34.49 -8.02
CA ASN A 6 21.64 33.42 -7.18
C ASN A 6 22.11 33.49 -5.71
N CYS A 7 23.35 33.93 -5.45
CA CYS A 7 23.92 33.91 -4.09
C CYS A 7 24.60 35.21 -3.64
N GLY A 8 24.65 36.23 -4.49
CA GLY A 8 25.27 37.52 -4.18
C GLY A 8 26.80 37.51 -4.08
N ALA A 9 27.47 36.39 -4.38
CA ALA A 9 28.93 36.34 -4.40
C ALA A 9 29.51 37.18 -5.54
N GLU A 10 30.67 37.79 -5.30
CA GLU A 10 31.38 38.58 -6.31
C GLU A 10 31.94 37.68 -7.41
N LEU A 11 31.77 38.10 -8.67
CA LEU A 11 32.16 37.35 -9.87
C LEU A 11 33.30 38.07 -10.59
N ALA A 12 34.30 37.30 -11.03
CA ALA A 12 35.34 37.81 -11.90
C ALA A 12 34.76 38.14 -13.30
N PRO A 13 35.41 39.03 -14.07
CA PRO A 13 34.88 39.54 -15.34
C PRO A 13 34.54 38.45 -16.39
N ASP A 14 35.23 37.30 -16.32
CA ASP A 14 35.16 36.20 -17.29
C ASP A 14 34.63 34.88 -16.70
N ASP A 15 34.05 34.92 -15.49
CA ASP A 15 33.47 33.73 -14.87
C ASP A 15 32.21 33.28 -15.64
N LYS A 16 32.29 32.11 -16.27
CA LYS A 16 31.13 31.43 -16.89
C LYS A 16 30.22 30.78 -15.84
N PHE A 17 30.74 30.54 -14.64
CA PHE A 17 30.05 29.88 -13.54
C PHE A 17 30.47 30.49 -12.20
N CYS A 18 29.55 30.59 -11.25
CA CYS A 18 29.84 31.03 -9.89
C CYS A 18 30.56 29.93 -9.10
N THR A 19 31.79 30.18 -8.68
CA THR A 19 32.61 29.24 -7.89
C THR A 19 32.05 28.95 -6.49
N LYS A 20 31.15 29.79 -5.97
CA LYS A 20 30.52 29.65 -4.66
C LYS A 20 29.25 28.79 -4.65
N CYS A 21 28.44 28.81 -5.71
CA CYS A 21 27.13 28.13 -5.73
C CYS A 21 26.87 27.31 -6.99
N GLY A 22 27.79 27.30 -7.97
CA GLY A 22 27.66 26.55 -9.22
C GLY A 22 26.73 27.18 -10.27
N TYR A 23 26.17 28.36 -10.01
CA TYR A 23 25.26 29.03 -10.95
C TYR A 23 25.96 29.44 -12.26
N THR A 24 25.39 29.08 -13.41
CA THR A 24 25.94 29.43 -14.74
C THR A 24 25.56 30.86 -15.13
N ILE A 25 26.54 31.67 -15.53
CA ILE A 25 26.35 33.08 -15.87
C ILE A 25 26.23 33.19 -17.39
N PRO A 26 25.06 33.57 -17.94
CA PRO A 26 24.90 33.72 -19.38
C PRO A 26 25.74 34.92 -19.89
N GLU A 27 26.61 34.66 -20.87
CA GLU A 27 27.44 35.69 -21.52
C GLU A 27 26.55 36.70 -22.27
N ALA A 28 26.51 37.94 -21.80
CA ALA A 28 25.74 39.00 -22.43
C ALA A 28 26.49 39.58 -23.65
N LYS A 29 26.13 39.15 -24.87
CA LYS A 29 26.42 39.89 -26.11
C LYS A 29 25.34 40.95 -26.30
N GLN A 30 25.73 42.23 -26.31
CA GLN A 30 24.82 43.36 -26.44
C GLN A 30 24.43 43.67 -27.90
N ALA A 31 23.15 44.07 -28.05
CA ALA A 31 22.55 45.04 -28.98
C ALA A 31 22.06 44.61 -30.38
N GLY A 32 20.74 44.83 -30.62
CA GLY A 32 20.11 45.01 -31.94
C GLY A 32 18.59 44.76 -31.96
N THR A 33 17.77 45.81 -32.12
CA THR A 33 16.29 45.81 -32.08
C THR A 33 15.63 45.76 -33.49
N GLN A 34 14.42 45.17 -33.56
CA GLN A 34 13.28 45.39 -34.50
C GLN A 34 13.00 44.44 -35.71
N THR A 35 11.91 43.66 -35.53
CA THR A 35 10.68 43.50 -36.37
C THR A 35 10.65 42.74 -37.73
N THR A 36 9.73 41.75 -37.78
CA THR A 36 8.68 41.42 -38.81
C THR A 36 8.74 40.07 -39.55
N ALA A 37 7.58 39.39 -39.52
CA ALA A 37 6.96 38.52 -40.55
C ALA A 37 7.35 37.02 -40.71
N ARG A 38 6.52 36.16 -40.07
CA ARG A 38 5.65 35.11 -40.67
C ARG A 38 6.23 34.21 -41.80
N THR A 39 6.31 32.89 -41.56
CA THR A 39 5.44 31.84 -42.14
C THR A 39 6.09 30.44 -42.04
N ASN A 40 5.36 29.53 -41.40
CA ASN A 40 5.33 28.06 -41.51
C ASN A 40 6.63 27.25 -41.76
N ALA A 41 7.01 26.48 -40.75
CA ALA A 41 7.33 25.07 -40.94
C ALA A 41 6.87 24.28 -39.71
N THR A 42 5.87 23.43 -39.94
CA THR A 42 5.39 22.37 -39.06
C THR A 42 6.55 21.54 -38.52
N GLN A 43 6.79 21.58 -37.20
CA GLN A 43 7.54 20.52 -36.51
C GLN A 43 6.97 20.32 -35.09
N VAL A 44 6.13 19.28 -35.01
CA VAL A 44 6.00 18.32 -33.91
C VAL A 44 5.91 18.89 -32.50
N THR A 45 4.70 19.25 -32.11
CA THR A 45 4.27 19.26 -30.70
C THR A 45 4.14 17.82 -30.21
N GLN A 46 5.23 17.17 -29.77
CA GLN A 46 5.18 15.90 -29.00
C GLN A 46 6.59 15.46 -28.56
N SER A 47 7.13 16.01 -27.47
CA SER A 47 8.17 15.31 -26.67
C SER A 47 8.52 15.93 -25.30
N SER A 48 7.83 16.97 -24.81
CA SER A 48 8.24 17.66 -23.57
C SER A 48 7.42 17.29 -22.33
N GLN A 49 6.38 16.47 -22.44
CA GLN A 49 5.51 16.10 -21.30
C GLN A 49 5.81 14.70 -20.74
N GLU A 50 6.49 13.84 -21.50
CA GLU A 50 6.85 12.48 -21.09
C GLU A 50 8.03 12.48 -20.10
N SER A 51 9.06 13.30 -20.33
CA SER A 51 10.22 13.40 -19.44
C SER A 51 9.88 13.99 -18.06
N ALA A 52 9.01 15.01 -17.99
CA ALA A 52 8.60 15.61 -16.73
C ALA A 52 7.76 14.64 -15.86
N THR A 53 6.91 13.83 -16.50
CA THR A 53 6.09 12.83 -15.81
C THR A 53 6.94 11.67 -15.29
N VAL A 54 7.91 11.20 -16.08
CA VAL A 54 8.85 10.14 -15.67
C VAL A 54 9.71 10.60 -14.49
N THR A 55 10.26 11.82 -14.51
CA THR A 55 11.05 12.36 -13.39
C THR A 55 10.20 12.55 -12.12
N ALA A 56 8.94 12.97 -12.25
CA ALA A 56 8.03 13.10 -11.11
C ALA A 56 7.70 11.73 -10.46
N VAL A 57 7.43 10.71 -11.27
CA VAL A 57 7.19 9.33 -10.80
C VAL A 57 8.45 8.76 -10.14
N GLN A 58 9.63 8.98 -10.74
CA GLN A 58 10.89 8.52 -10.18
C GLN A 58 11.17 9.14 -8.82
N ASN A 59 11.00 10.46 -8.69
CA ASN A 59 11.17 11.17 -7.41
C ASN A 59 10.17 10.66 -6.37
N TYR A 60 8.91 10.42 -6.75
CA TYR A 60 7.90 9.88 -5.84
C TYR A 60 8.25 8.48 -5.35
N ALA A 61 8.69 7.59 -6.24
CA ALA A 61 9.12 6.25 -5.89
C ALA A 61 10.33 6.28 -4.95
N THR A 62 11.35 7.10 -5.25
CA THR A 62 12.52 7.27 -4.39
C THR A 62 12.13 7.78 -2.99
N ASN A 63 11.18 8.72 -2.90
CA ASN A 63 10.67 9.23 -1.63
C ASN A 63 9.87 8.18 -0.85
N TYR A 64 9.10 7.32 -1.53
CA TYR A 64 8.42 6.21 -0.86
C TYR A 64 9.42 5.20 -0.28
N PHE A 65 10.44 4.81 -1.05
CA PHE A 65 11.44 3.86 -0.57
C PHE A 65 12.30 4.42 0.56
N SER A 66 12.64 5.71 0.55
CA SER A 66 13.34 6.35 1.66
C SER A 66 12.48 6.35 2.93
N TRP A 67 11.21 6.75 2.82
CA TRP A 67 10.25 6.66 3.93
C TRP A 67 10.09 5.23 4.44
N PHE A 68 9.93 4.26 3.55
CA PHE A 68 9.76 2.85 3.89
C PHE A 68 10.99 2.30 4.62
N ALA A 69 12.19 2.64 4.13
CA ALA A 69 13.44 2.24 4.76
C ALA A 69 13.65 2.91 6.14
N THR A 70 13.14 4.13 6.32
CA THR A 70 13.08 4.80 7.64
C THR A 70 12.07 4.12 8.56
N ALA A 71 10.87 3.79 8.06
CA ALA A 71 9.82 3.11 8.81
C ALA A 71 10.28 1.75 9.35
N LEU A 72 11.02 0.97 8.55
CA LEU A 72 11.58 -0.32 8.97
C LEU A 72 12.66 -0.20 10.05
N ARG A 73 13.51 0.83 9.97
CA ARG A 73 14.60 1.03 10.94
C ARG A 73 14.12 1.72 12.22
N HIS A 74 13.14 2.61 12.09
CA HIS A 74 12.64 3.48 13.15
C HIS A 74 11.11 3.57 13.09
N PRO A 75 10.39 2.49 13.45
CA PRO A 75 8.92 2.45 13.36
C PRO A 75 8.23 3.49 14.22
N PHE A 76 8.86 3.91 15.33
CA PHE A 76 8.28 4.91 16.25
C PHE A 76 8.65 6.37 15.95
N LYS A 77 9.47 6.66 14.92
CA LYS A 77 9.89 8.04 14.59
C LYS A 77 9.07 8.60 13.43
N THR A 78 7.98 9.31 13.71
CA THR A 78 7.17 9.92 12.66
C THR A 78 7.95 10.99 11.90
N ASP A 79 8.18 10.76 10.61
CA ASP A 79 8.85 11.72 9.74
C ASP A 79 7.83 12.77 9.28
N THR A 80 7.96 13.99 9.79
CA THR A 80 6.99 15.08 9.55
C THR A 80 6.96 15.58 8.11
N GLU A 81 7.97 15.23 7.31
CA GLU A 81 8.11 15.65 5.91
C GLU A 81 7.56 14.63 4.90
N ALA A 82 7.14 13.44 5.36
CA ALA A 82 6.66 12.40 4.47
C ALA A 82 5.26 12.75 3.87
N PRO A 83 5.07 12.58 2.55
CA PRO A 83 3.76 12.65 1.92
C PRO A 83 2.69 11.78 2.60
N LYS A 84 1.49 12.33 2.76
CA LYS A 84 0.38 11.72 3.53
C LYS A 84 -0.16 10.38 3.01
N TYR A 85 0.22 9.97 1.80
CA TYR A 85 -0.35 8.81 1.12
C TYR A 85 0.49 7.54 1.21
N PHE A 86 1.71 7.59 1.76
CA PHE A 86 2.61 6.43 1.76
C PHE A 86 2.07 5.25 2.58
N GLY A 87 1.44 5.50 3.73
CA GLY A 87 0.72 4.45 4.45
C GLY A 87 -0.39 3.79 3.63
N LEU A 88 -1.21 4.57 2.93
CA LEU A 88 -2.26 4.04 2.06
C LEU A 88 -1.69 3.17 0.93
N ILE A 89 -0.62 3.63 0.29
CA ILE A 89 0.07 2.88 -0.77
C ILE A 89 0.59 1.55 -0.24
N SER A 90 1.20 1.52 0.94
CA SER A 90 1.64 0.28 1.58
C SER A 90 0.49 -0.70 1.80
N PHE A 91 -0.66 -0.25 2.32
CA PHE A 91 -1.82 -1.11 2.53
C PHE A 91 -2.41 -1.64 1.23
N LEU A 92 -2.52 -0.79 0.19
CA LEU A 92 -2.97 -1.22 -1.13
C LEU A 92 -2.01 -2.23 -1.74
N ALA A 93 -0.69 -2.00 -1.63
CA ALA A 93 0.32 -2.94 -2.09
C ALA A 93 0.22 -4.29 -1.37
N ILE A 94 -0.03 -4.30 -0.05
CA ILE A 94 -0.22 -5.53 0.72
C ILE A 94 -1.48 -6.28 0.26
N ILE A 95 -2.61 -5.60 0.08
CA ILE A 95 -3.87 -6.22 -0.39
C ILE A 95 -3.65 -6.87 -1.77
N ILE A 96 -2.99 -6.16 -2.69
CA ILE A 96 -2.69 -6.67 -4.02
C ILE A 96 -1.74 -7.88 -3.94
N LEU A 97 -0.64 -7.79 -3.20
CA LEU A 97 0.32 -8.88 -3.05
C LEU A 97 -0.31 -10.13 -2.45
N ASN A 98 -1.10 -9.99 -1.39
CA ASN A 98 -1.79 -11.11 -0.76
C ASN A 98 -2.85 -11.71 -1.71
N GLY A 99 -3.58 -10.89 -2.47
CA GLY A 99 -4.54 -11.36 -3.48
C GLY A 99 -3.87 -12.15 -4.61
N LEU A 100 -2.76 -11.65 -5.16
CA LEU A 100 -1.97 -12.35 -6.18
C LEU A 100 -1.37 -13.65 -5.65
N SER A 101 -0.87 -13.61 -4.41
CA SER A 101 -0.30 -14.77 -3.73
C SER A 101 -1.33 -15.89 -3.54
N PHE A 102 -2.56 -15.52 -3.15
CA PHE A 102 -3.65 -16.48 -3.05
C PHE A 102 -4.05 -17.06 -4.42
N ASN A 103 -4.12 -16.23 -5.46
CA ASN A 103 -4.41 -16.69 -6.82
C ASN A 103 -3.39 -17.76 -7.28
N GLU A 104 -2.09 -17.50 -7.10
CA GLU A 104 -1.04 -18.45 -7.47
C GLU A 104 -1.21 -19.79 -6.73
N ILE A 105 -1.53 -19.78 -5.44
CA ILE A 105 -1.80 -21.00 -4.67
C ILE A 105 -2.96 -21.78 -5.28
N THR A 106 -4.07 -21.11 -5.59
CA THR A 106 -5.24 -21.79 -6.18
C THR A 106 -4.92 -22.43 -7.52
N GLU A 107 -4.20 -21.73 -8.40
CA GLU A 107 -3.77 -22.28 -9.69
C GLU A 107 -2.81 -23.47 -9.54
N ARG A 108 -1.88 -23.39 -8.57
CA ARG A 108 -0.90 -24.47 -8.35
C ARG A 108 -1.56 -25.70 -7.72
N LEU A 109 -2.46 -25.53 -6.76
CA LEU A 109 -3.22 -26.64 -6.19
C LEU A 109 -4.07 -27.35 -7.25
N GLN A 110 -4.69 -26.60 -8.17
CA GLN A 110 -5.41 -27.20 -9.30
C GLN A 110 -4.52 -27.97 -10.27
N LYS A 111 -3.30 -27.49 -10.53
CA LYS A 111 -2.34 -28.19 -11.40
C LYS A 111 -1.80 -29.48 -10.77
N LEU A 112 -1.64 -29.49 -9.44
CA LEU A 112 -1.02 -30.59 -8.71
C LEU A 112 -2.02 -31.66 -8.26
N ALA A 113 -3.27 -31.28 -7.96
CA ALA A 113 -4.25 -32.22 -7.46
C ALA A 113 -4.78 -33.15 -8.57
N PRO A 114 -5.01 -34.45 -8.25
CA PRO A 114 -5.68 -35.36 -9.18
C PRO A 114 -7.03 -34.78 -9.58
N LYS A 115 -7.36 -34.86 -10.88
CA LYS A 115 -8.64 -34.35 -11.41
C LYS A 115 -9.84 -34.99 -10.70
N ASP A 116 -9.71 -36.24 -10.27
CA ASP A 116 -10.75 -36.97 -9.55
C ASP A 116 -11.00 -36.36 -8.17
N VAL A 117 -9.93 -36.01 -7.44
CA VAL A 117 -10.01 -35.31 -6.15
C VAL A 117 -10.60 -33.92 -6.35
N LEU A 118 -10.14 -33.16 -7.35
CA LEU A 118 -10.66 -31.82 -7.67
C LEU A 118 -12.16 -31.84 -8.00
N ASN A 119 -12.62 -32.86 -8.72
CA ASN A 119 -14.05 -33.07 -9.00
C ASN A 119 -14.83 -33.44 -7.75
N GLU A 120 -14.28 -34.28 -6.85
CA GLU A 120 -14.95 -34.66 -5.60
C GLU A 120 -15.08 -33.50 -4.61
N ILE A 121 -14.09 -32.59 -4.53
CA ILE A 121 -14.15 -31.39 -3.67
C ILE A 121 -14.83 -30.19 -4.34
N GLY A 122 -15.35 -30.35 -5.56
CA GLY A 122 -16.09 -29.31 -6.27
C GLY A 122 -15.25 -28.09 -6.69
N ILE A 123 -13.98 -28.29 -7.03
CA ILE A 123 -13.14 -27.25 -7.62
C ILE A 123 -13.19 -27.39 -9.15
N HIS A 124 -14.23 -26.85 -9.75
CA HIS A 124 -14.27 -26.60 -11.19
C HIS A 124 -13.54 -25.30 -11.52
N ASP A 125 -12.90 -25.27 -12.70
CA ASP A 125 -12.12 -24.19 -13.31
C ASP A 125 -12.36 -22.82 -12.64
N THR A 126 -11.53 -22.48 -11.65
CA THR A 126 -11.73 -21.26 -10.84
C THR A 126 -11.39 -20.08 -11.72
N THR A 127 -12.41 -19.61 -12.42
CA THR A 127 -12.35 -18.43 -13.27
C THR A 127 -11.96 -17.22 -12.44
N VAL A 128 -11.38 -16.23 -13.13
CA VAL A 128 -10.94 -14.90 -12.68
C VAL A 128 -11.85 -14.22 -11.63
N SER A 129 -13.11 -14.63 -11.50
CA SER A 129 -14.05 -14.13 -10.48
C SER A 129 -13.69 -14.49 -9.03
N PHE A 130 -12.97 -15.59 -8.76
CA PHE A 130 -12.74 -16.03 -7.37
C PHE A 130 -11.68 -15.20 -6.65
N TRP A 131 -10.54 -14.91 -7.27
CA TRP A 131 -9.46 -14.13 -6.65
C TRP A 131 -9.82 -12.65 -6.46
N MET A 132 -10.68 -12.08 -7.34
CA MET A 132 -11.19 -10.71 -7.18
C MET A 132 -12.00 -10.56 -5.88
N SER A 133 -12.72 -11.61 -5.46
CA SER A 133 -13.39 -11.62 -4.16
C SER A 133 -12.41 -11.50 -3.00
N PHE A 134 -11.20 -12.08 -3.09
CA PHE A 134 -10.18 -11.95 -2.04
C PHE A 134 -9.62 -10.54 -1.93
N ILE A 135 -9.52 -9.79 -3.03
CA ILE A 135 -9.15 -8.37 -2.98
C ILE A 135 -10.24 -7.56 -2.28
N LEU A 136 -11.51 -7.81 -2.58
CA LEU A 136 -12.63 -7.14 -1.92
C LEU A 136 -12.72 -7.49 -0.43
N ILE A 137 -12.52 -8.76 -0.08
CA ILE A 137 -12.43 -9.23 1.31
C ILE A 137 -11.24 -8.57 2.01
N GLY A 138 -10.08 -8.52 1.37
CA GLY A 138 -8.90 -7.83 1.88
C GLY A 138 -9.16 -6.35 2.13
N LEU A 139 -9.85 -5.67 1.21
CA LEU A 139 -10.23 -4.27 1.36
C LEU A 139 -11.20 -4.07 2.53
N ALA A 140 -12.21 -4.93 2.68
CA ALA A 140 -13.14 -4.90 3.82
C ALA A 140 -12.42 -5.18 5.15
N PHE A 141 -11.49 -6.14 5.16
CA PHE A 141 -10.66 -6.49 6.31
C PHE A 141 -9.81 -5.30 6.77
N TYR A 142 -9.02 -4.70 5.87
CA TYR A 142 -8.21 -3.53 6.20
C TYR A 142 -9.07 -2.32 6.57
N ALA A 143 -10.22 -2.13 5.92
CA ALA A 143 -11.17 -1.08 6.27
C ALA A 143 -11.73 -1.26 7.70
N ALA A 144 -12.02 -2.49 8.13
CA ALA A 144 -12.46 -2.77 9.50
C ALA A 144 -11.36 -2.42 10.53
N TYR A 145 -10.14 -2.92 10.34
CA TYR A 145 -9.01 -2.61 11.22
C TYR A 145 -8.73 -1.11 11.32
N LEU A 146 -8.50 -0.47 10.17
CA LEU A 146 -8.05 0.91 10.09
C LEU A 146 -9.18 1.89 10.40
N GLY A 147 -10.41 1.60 9.98
CA GLY A 147 -11.59 2.43 10.22
C GLY A 147 -11.98 2.46 11.69
N VAL A 148 -12.09 1.30 12.34
CA VAL A 148 -12.42 1.22 13.78
C VAL A 148 -11.31 1.86 14.59
N SER A 149 -10.05 1.50 14.34
CA SER A 149 -8.93 2.06 15.09
C SER A 149 -8.78 3.58 14.87
N TYR A 150 -9.08 4.11 13.68
CA TYR A 150 -9.18 5.55 13.45
C TYR A 150 -10.26 6.20 14.31
N CYS A 151 -11.50 5.67 14.29
CA CYS A 151 -12.61 6.19 15.08
C CYS A 151 -12.27 6.26 16.58
N PHE A 152 -11.68 5.19 17.13
CA PHE A 152 -11.27 5.16 18.53
C PHE A 152 -10.08 6.08 18.83
N SER A 153 -9.11 6.19 17.91
CA SER A 153 -8.01 7.13 18.07
C SER A 153 -8.50 8.58 18.11
N HIS A 154 -9.53 8.91 17.33
CA HIS A 154 -10.10 10.25 17.23
C HIS A 154 -11.02 10.57 18.41
N PHE A 155 -11.91 9.63 18.78
CA PHE A 155 -12.82 9.79 19.91
C PHE A 155 -12.10 9.81 21.26
N ALA A 156 -11.09 8.95 21.44
CA ALA A 156 -10.37 8.87 22.71
C ALA A 156 -9.45 10.07 22.94
N SER A 157 -8.84 10.64 21.90
CA SER A 157 -7.87 11.73 22.03
C SER A 157 -8.47 13.14 21.95
N HIS A 158 -9.75 13.30 21.56
CA HIS A 158 -10.35 14.60 21.22
C HIS A 158 -9.53 15.43 20.22
N ASN A 159 -8.61 14.79 19.49
CA ASN A 159 -7.69 15.47 18.58
C ASN A 159 -8.30 15.48 17.17
N PHE A 160 -9.18 16.46 16.95
CA PHE A 160 -9.97 16.60 15.72
C PHE A 160 -9.14 17.06 14.50
N ASP A 161 -7.90 17.48 14.71
CA ASP A 161 -7.04 18.04 13.66
C ASP A 161 -6.35 16.98 12.79
N VAL A 162 -6.38 15.71 13.22
CA VAL A 162 -5.70 14.60 12.52
C VAL A 162 -6.63 13.99 11.46
N THR A 163 -6.24 14.13 10.18
CA THR A 163 -6.97 13.53 9.04
C THR A 163 -6.80 12.00 9.03
N PHE A 164 -7.75 11.28 8.44
CA PHE A 164 -7.64 9.83 8.22
C PHE A 164 -6.35 9.42 7.49
N LEU A 165 -5.90 10.20 6.51
CA LEU A 165 -4.64 9.92 5.80
C LEU A 165 -3.40 10.09 6.69
N ASP A 166 -3.40 11.09 7.57
CA ASP A 166 -2.32 11.29 8.55
C ASP A 166 -2.27 10.11 9.53
N TYR A 167 -3.45 9.61 9.92
CA TYR A 167 -3.57 8.38 10.71
C TYR A 167 -3.05 7.14 9.95
N LEU A 168 -3.45 6.95 8.68
CA LEU A 168 -2.97 5.83 7.87
C LEU A 168 -1.46 5.84 7.69
N ASN A 169 -0.86 7.03 7.53
CA ASN A 169 0.59 7.15 7.42
C ASN A 169 1.29 6.73 8.72
N ARG A 170 0.71 7.09 9.88
CA ARG A 170 1.20 6.67 11.20
C ARG A 170 1.11 5.16 11.40
N VAL A 171 -0.05 4.56 11.14
CA VAL A 171 -0.21 3.09 11.27
C VAL A 171 0.69 2.38 10.27
N GLY A 172 0.72 2.84 9.02
CA GLY A 172 1.55 2.29 7.96
C GLY A 172 3.05 2.31 8.31
N GLN A 173 3.50 3.29 9.10
CA GLN A 173 4.85 3.31 9.62
C GLN A 173 5.11 2.23 10.68
N TYR A 174 4.19 2.04 11.64
CA TYR A 174 4.29 0.97 12.64
C TYR A 174 4.28 -0.42 12.00
N THR A 175 3.54 -0.57 10.91
CA THR A 175 3.30 -1.86 10.25
C THR A 175 4.06 -2.01 8.93
N ALA A 176 5.08 -1.20 8.66
CA ALA A 176 5.82 -1.23 7.39
C ALA A 176 6.42 -2.62 7.09
N ILE A 177 6.78 -3.38 8.13
CA ILE A 177 7.30 -4.75 7.99
C ILE A 177 6.30 -5.70 7.30
N ILE A 178 5.00 -5.43 7.35
CA ILE A 178 3.98 -6.25 6.68
C ILE A 178 4.17 -6.26 5.16
N VAL A 179 4.69 -5.18 4.55
CA VAL A 179 4.99 -5.16 3.11
C VAL A 179 6.05 -6.22 2.78
N ILE A 180 7.09 -6.37 3.60
CA ILE A 180 8.12 -7.41 3.42
C ILE A 180 7.50 -8.80 3.60
N LEU A 181 6.68 -8.99 4.64
CA LEU A 181 5.99 -10.26 4.87
C LEU A 181 5.06 -10.63 3.71
N ALA A 182 4.37 -9.66 3.10
CA ALA A 182 3.52 -9.88 1.94
C ALA A 182 4.32 -10.27 0.68
N ILE A 183 5.53 -9.71 0.50
CA ILE A 183 6.45 -10.15 -0.56
C ILE A 183 6.94 -11.57 -0.31
N ILE A 184 7.35 -11.89 0.91
CA ILE A 184 7.78 -13.26 1.30
C ILE A 184 6.64 -14.24 1.07
N GLN A 185 5.43 -13.89 1.48
CA GLN A 185 4.21 -14.67 1.27
C GLN A 185 3.94 -14.91 -0.21
N PHE A 186 4.07 -13.87 -1.03
CA PHE A 186 3.93 -13.98 -2.47
C PHE A 186 4.97 -14.94 -3.06
N VAL A 187 6.24 -14.85 -2.65
CA VAL A 187 7.28 -15.78 -3.12
C VAL A 187 6.99 -17.22 -2.67
N ASP A 188 6.55 -17.41 -1.43
CA ASP A 188 6.21 -18.72 -0.88
C ASP A 188 5.07 -19.42 -1.64
N SER A 189 4.13 -18.65 -2.20
CA SER A 189 3.03 -19.21 -3.03
C SER A 189 3.53 -20.07 -4.20
N PHE A 190 4.69 -19.72 -4.78
CA PHE A 190 5.33 -20.48 -5.85
C PHE A 190 6.05 -21.75 -5.38
N MET A 191 6.15 -21.97 -4.07
CA MET A 191 6.78 -23.15 -3.46
C MET A 191 5.79 -24.10 -2.80
N VAL A 192 4.52 -23.70 -2.63
CA VAL A 192 3.45 -24.53 -2.07
C VAL A 192 3.28 -25.85 -2.85
N THR A 193 3.11 -26.95 -2.11
CA THR A 193 2.78 -28.27 -2.65
C THR A 193 1.54 -28.81 -1.93
N LEU A 194 1.02 -29.97 -2.34
CA LEU A 194 -0.15 -30.58 -1.68
C LEU A 194 0.11 -30.99 -0.22
N THR A 195 1.37 -31.22 0.15
CA THR A 195 1.75 -31.74 1.48
C THR A 195 2.51 -30.74 2.34
N ASN A 196 3.21 -29.77 1.74
CA ASN A 196 4.05 -28.78 2.43
C ASN A 196 3.84 -27.37 1.85
N GLY A 197 3.99 -26.33 2.68
CA GLY A 197 3.94 -24.91 2.26
C GLY A 197 2.66 -24.18 2.67
N VAL A 198 1.49 -24.82 2.57
CA VAL A 198 0.20 -24.21 2.97
C VAL A 198 0.19 -23.79 4.45
N THR A 199 0.77 -24.60 5.34
CA THR A 199 0.88 -24.25 6.77
C THR A 199 1.75 -23.02 6.99
N PHE A 200 2.89 -22.92 6.30
CA PHE A 200 3.79 -21.77 6.44
C PHE A 200 3.13 -20.49 5.92
N TYR A 201 2.42 -20.58 4.79
CA TYR A 201 1.58 -19.51 4.28
C TYR A 201 0.59 -18.98 5.32
N PHE A 202 -0.23 -19.84 5.94
CA PHE A 202 -1.20 -19.39 6.95
C PHE A 202 -0.53 -18.84 8.21
N LEU A 203 0.64 -19.35 8.60
CA LEU A 203 1.41 -18.82 9.73
C LEU A 203 1.90 -17.39 9.47
N VAL A 204 2.43 -17.11 8.27
CA VAL A 204 2.85 -15.76 7.89
C VAL A 204 1.65 -14.81 7.81
N TRP A 205 0.51 -15.27 7.29
CA TRP A 205 -0.72 -14.47 7.26
C TRP A 205 -1.21 -14.12 8.68
N ALA A 206 -1.22 -15.10 9.60
CA ALA A 206 -1.57 -14.86 11.00
C ALA A 206 -0.60 -13.85 11.66
N LEU A 207 0.70 -13.95 11.36
CA LEU A 207 1.70 -12.99 11.83
C LEU A 207 1.41 -11.56 11.32
N GLN A 208 1.04 -11.39 10.04
CA GLN A 208 0.62 -10.09 9.51
C GLN A 208 -0.58 -9.53 10.28
N CYS A 209 -1.58 -10.35 10.61
CA CYS A 209 -2.75 -9.93 11.38
C CYS A 209 -2.37 -9.45 12.78
N VAL A 210 -1.48 -10.17 13.47
CA VAL A 210 -0.98 -9.78 14.80
C VAL A 210 -0.24 -8.45 14.74
N ILE A 211 0.63 -8.25 13.74
CA ILE A 211 1.38 -7.00 13.57
C ILE A 211 0.43 -5.83 13.25
N LEU A 212 -0.58 -6.05 12.40
CA LEU A 212 -1.58 -5.03 12.07
C LEU A 212 -2.38 -4.62 13.31
N LEU A 213 -2.83 -5.60 14.09
CA LEU A 213 -3.53 -5.37 15.36
C LEU A 213 -2.66 -4.57 16.34
N ALA A 214 -1.39 -4.95 16.51
CA ALA A 214 -0.45 -4.22 17.36
C ALA A 214 -0.24 -2.78 16.90
N GLY A 215 -0.10 -2.55 15.59
CA GLY A 215 0.00 -1.21 15.01
C GLY A 215 -1.25 -0.36 15.26
N CYS A 216 -2.44 -0.95 15.16
CA CYS A 216 -3.70 -0.29 15.48
C CYS A 216 -3.77 0.10 16.96
N ILE A 217 -3.39 -0.79 17.88
CA ILE A 217 -3.33 -0.52 19.33
C ILE A 217 -2.39 0.65 19.65
N LEU A 218 -1.17 0.60 19.12
CA LEU A 218 -0.16 1.66 19.30
C LEU A 218 -0.63 3.01 18.75
N SER A 219 -1.47 2.99 17.71
CA SER A 219 -2.01 4.21 17.10
C SER A 219 -3.16 4.85 17.89
N ILE A 220 -3.83 4.09 18.78
CA ILE A 220 -4.92 4.57 19.67
C ILE A 220 -4.34 5.14 20.97
N ALA A 221 -3.18 4.64 21.40
CA ALA A 221 -2.53 5.09 22.62
C ALA A 221 -2.40 6.63 22.67
N PRO A 222 -2.67 7.26 23.83
CA PRO A 222 -2.80 8.70 23.96
C PRO A 222 -1.50 9.38 23.52
N GLN A 223 -1.64 10.32 22.60
CA GLN A 223 -0.54 11.20 22.23
C GLN A 223 -0.28 12.19 23.37
N GLN A 224 0.99 12.52 23.58
CA GLN A 224 1.42 13.39 24.68
C GLN A 224 0.65 14.72 24.64
N GLY A 225 -0.06 15.05 25.73
CA GLY A 225 -0.75 16.32 25.90
C GLY A 225 -2.28 16.31 25.65
N ALA A 226 -2.87 15.21 25.19
CA ALA A 226 -4.33 15.08 25.07
C ALA A 226 -4.95 14.60 26.39
N GLN A 227 -6.02 15.26 26.86
CA GLN A 227 -6.86 14.74 27.94
C GLN A 227 -7.92 13.80 27.34
N PRO A 228 -7.83 12.48 27.59
CA PRO A 228 -8.71 11.55 26.90
C PRO A 228 -10.11 11.52 27.51
N ALA A 229 -11.13 11.32 26.65
CA ALA A 229 -12.54 11.22 27.06
C ALA A 229 -12.83 9.98 27.93
N LEU A 230 -12.11 8.92 27.61
CA LEU A 230 -12.18 7.58 28.18
C LEU A 230 -10.75 7.16 28.51
N ASP A 231 -10.59 6.34 29.55
CA ASP A 231 -9.26 5.78 29.84
C ASP A 231 -8.72 5.05 28.60
N PRO A 232 -7.46 5.30 28.21
CA PRO A 232 -6.81 4.63 27.08
C PRO A 232 -6.96 3.11 27.05
N ALA A 233 -6.96 2.46 28.21
CA ALA A 233 -7.11 1.01 28.30
C ALA A 233 -8.50 0.58 27.81
N TYR A 234 -9.56 1.26 28.25
CA TYR A 234 -10.92 0.93 27.82
C TYR A 234 -11.16 1.21 26.34
N SER A 235 -10.63 2.33 25.82
CA SER A 235 -10.72 2.64 24.39
C SER A 235 -10.04 1.57 23.53
N THR A 236 -8.86 1.12 23.95
CA THR A 236 -8.09 0.09 23.24
C THR A 236 -8.79 -1.27 23.27
N ILE A 237 -9.30 -1.69 24.44
CA ILE A 237 -10.01 -2.96 24.59
C ILE A 237 -11.28 -2.97 23.74
N LEU A 238 -12.06 -1.89 23.78
CA LEU A 238 -13.30 -1.81 23.01
C LEU A 238 -13.04 -1.82 21.51
N ALA A 239 -12.01 -1.09 21.05
CA ALA A 239 -11.58 -1.12 19.65
C ALA A 239 -11.19 -2.54 19.20
N MET A 240 -10.41 -3.26 20.01
CA MET A 240 -9.99 -4.63 19.71
C MET A 240 -11.18 -5.57 19.59
N VAL A 241 -12.10 -5.56 20.55
CA VAL A 241 -13.31 -6.40 20.51
C VAL A 241 -14.14 -6.12 19.26
N ILE A 242 -14.32 -4.85 18.90
CA ILE A 242 -15.08 -4.49 17.70
C ILE A 242 -14.36 -4.94 16.42
N ILE A 243 -13.05 -4.75 16.34
CA ILE A 243 -12.24 -5.23 15.21
C ILE A 243 -12.39 -6.75 15.07
N ASP A 244 -12.22 -7.50 16.15
CA ASP A 244 -12.30 -8.97 16.12
C ASP A 244 -13.70 -9.45 15.70
N VAL A 245 -14.77 -8.80 16.16
CA VAL A 245 -16.15 -9.10 15.72
C VAL A 245 -16.35 -8.81 14.24
N LEU A 246 -15.88 -7.66 13.74
CA LEU A 246 -16.02 -7.32 12.32
C LEU A 246 -15.20 -8.27 11.43
N VAL A 247 -13.98 -8.61 11.85
CA VAL A 247 -13.13 -9.57 11.14
C VAL A 247 -13.77 -10.95 11.12
N PHE A 248 -14.34 -11.41 12.25
CA PHE A 248 -15.10 -12.64 12.30
C PHE A 248 -16.26 -12.64 11.30
N ILE A 249 -17.04 -11.56 11.23
CA ILE A 249 -18.14 -11.42 10.27
C ILE A 249 -17.62 -11.50 8.82
N VAL A 250 -16.53 -10.79 8.50
CA VAL A 250 -15.94 -10.82 7.15
C VAL A 250 -15.46 -12.23 6.78
N VAL A 251 -14.79 -12.92 7.70
CA VAL A 251 -14.30 -14.29 7.50
C VAL A 251 -15.46 -15.26 7.37
N ASP A 252 -16.48 -15.16 8.22
CA ASP A 252 -17.67 -16.03 8.19
C ASP A 252 -18.44 -15.89 6.87
N ILE A 253 -18.69 -14.65 6.41
CA ILE A 253 -19.30 -14.39 5.09
C ILE A 253 -18.48 -15.05 3.97
N SER A 254 -17.15 -14.93 4.03
CA SER A 254 -16.28 -15.54 3.01
C SER A 254 -16.30 -17.07 3.06
N ALA A 255 -16.33 -17.67 4.25
CA ALA A 255 -16.42 -19.11 4.44
C ALA A 255 -17.76 -19.66 3.97
N GLN A 256 -18.87 -18.97 4.26
CA GLN A 256 -20.20 -19.34 3.80
C GLN A 256 -20.31 -19.31 2.27
N ALA A 257 -19.70 -18.32 1.61
CA ALA A 257 -19.67 -18.26 0.14
C ALA A 257 -18.97 -19.50 -0.46
N LEU A 258 -17.88 -19.96 0.16
CA LEU A 258 -17.18 -21.18 -0.27
C LEU A 258 -18.02 -22.43 -0.02
N ILE A 259 -18.60 -22.57 1.17
CA ILE A 259 -19.43 -23.72 1.55
C ILE A 259 -20.65 -23.82 0.63
N ALA A 260 -21.33 -22.71 0.33
CA ALA A 260 -22.48 -22.68 -0.57
C ALA A 260 -22.12 -23.16 -1.98
N ASN A 261 -20.94 -22.75 -2.49
CA ASN A 261 -20.45 -23.20 -3.79
C ASN A 261 -20.19 -24.72 -3.82
N ILE A 262 -19.55 -25.26 -2.78
CA ILE A 262 -19.30 -26.71 -2.64
C ILE A 262 -20.62 -27.48 -2.53
N MET A 263 -21.55 -27.02 -1.68
CA MET A 263 -22.85 -27.66 -1.49
C MET A 263 -23.66 -27.71 -2.79
N HIS A 264 -23.66 -26.63 -3.58
CA HIS A 264 -24.33 -26.60 -4.87
C HIS A 264 -23.74 -27.64 -5.84
N GLN A 265 -22.42 -27.83 -5.85
CA GLN A 265 -21.78 -28.83 -6.71
C GLN A 265 -22.04 -30.26 -6.26
N ILE A 266 -22.01 -30.54 -4.95
CA ILE A 266 -22.38 -31.86 -4.42
C ILE A 266 -23.82 -32.23 -4.84
N GLN A 267 -24.74 -31.26 -4.82
CA GLN A 267 -26.12 -31.47 -5.24
C GLN A 267 -26.23 -31.79 -6.75
N GLN A 268 -25.39 -31.18 -7.60
CA GLN A 268 -25.33 -31.52 -9.02
C GLN A 268 -24.80 -32.93 -9.28
N LEU A 269 -23.73 -33.34 -8.58
CA LEU A 269 -23.15 -34.68 -8.72
C LEU A 269 -24.12 -35.78 -8.28
N THR A 270 -24.82 -35.57 -7.17
CA THR A 270 -25.84 -36.51 -6.67
C THR A 270 -27.07 -36.59 -7.58
N SER A 271 -27.46 -35.51 -8.25
CA SER A 271 -28.53 -35.56 -9.24
C SER A 271 -28.14 -36.30 -10.53
N ASN A 272 -26.87 -36.19 -10.97
CA ASN A 272 -26.39 -36.84 -12.19
C ASN A 272 -26.09 -38.33 -12.01
N SER A 273 -25.84 -38.82 -10.79
CA SER A 273 -25.59 -40.24 -10.52
C SER A 273 -26.86 -41.08 -10.33
N LEU A 274 -28.04 -40.43 -10.28
CA LEU A 274 -29.35 -41.06 -10.18
C LEU A 274 -30.02 -41.31 -11.55
N PHE A 275 -29.37 -40.94 -12.66
CA PHE A 275 -29.78 -41.20 -14.04
C PHE A 275 -28.68 -41.94 -14.82
#